data_AF-A0A453CMM0-F1
#
_entry.id   AF-A0A453CMM0-F1
#
_cell.length_a   1.000
_cell.length_b   1.000
_cell.length_c   1.000
_cell.angle_alpha   90.00
_cell.angle_beta   90.00
_cell.angle_gamma   90.00
#
_symmetry.space_group_name_H-M   'P 1'
#
loop_
_entity.id
_entity.type
_entity.pdbx_description
1 polymer ?
#
loop_
_entity_poly.entity_id
_entity_poly.type
_entity_poly.pdbx_seq_one_letter_code
_entity_poly.pdbx_strand_id
1 'polypeptide(L)'
;MLQSIQCLPPEHFPSMAVLLDFVLQVTAFVALIVYDFRRAEDGRIDCVPCARLKSSTVAGDNGGHQRLHFVARYMKDVHGPILGYRPVKFIVIAVFVGLAFASIGYFDDLEKYMKVGPPLYFVVKNFNYSSASENTNQICSINQCNSNSLLNEIARQSLSPETSYIAKPAASWLDDFLIWMSPEAFGCCRKFVNGNYCPPDDQCFLHSDLHNGRPSTTQFREKLPWFLDALPSSDCSKGGKGAYSTSLDHSGYENGIIQASAFRTYHTPLNKQTDYVNSLRAARDFSSQMSKDLQMEIFPYSVFHIFFEQYLSVWKTAIMNICVCLGAVFVVCFVVTSSLWASAIILIVLAMIVLDLMGVMAVLGIQLNAISIVNLVMSIGIAVEFCVHITHAFMIGIGDRENRVRQALSTMGASVFSGITLTKLVGVIVLRFAKSEVFVVYYFQMYLALVLIGFLHGLIFLPVVL
;
A
#
# COMPACT_ATOMS: atom_id res chain seq x y z
N MET A 1 -31.91 -6.48 -7.13
CA MET A 1 -31.12 -7.67 -6.74
C MET A 1 -29.66 -7.59 -7.20
N LEU A 2 -29.35 -7.09 -8.41
CA LEU A 2 -27.96 -6.88 -8.87
C LEU A 2 -27.23 -5.68 -8.24
N GLN A 3 -27.94 -4.64 -7.79
CA GLN A 3 -27.33 -3.51 -7.04
C GLN A 3 -26.99 -3.85 -5.58
N SER A 4 -27.55 -4.92 -5.03
CA SER A 4 -27.31 -5.35 -3.64
C SER A 4 -25.98 -6.11 -3.48
N ILE A 5 -25.42 -6.61 -4.59
CA ILE A 5 -24.14 -7.34 -4.62
C ILE A 5 -22.94 -6.38 -4.62
N GLN A 6 -23.13 -5.11 -5.05
CA GLN A 6 -22.09 -4.08 -5.02
C GLN A 6 -21.80 -3.53 -3.60
N CYS A 7 -22.60 -3.89 -2.60
CA CYS A 7 -22.42 -3.43 -1.22
C CYS A 7 -21.79 -4.47 -0.29
N LEU A 8 -21.45 -5.68 -0.78
CA LEU A 8 -20.64 -6.60 0.01
C LEU A 8 -19.17 -6.18 -0.13
N PRO A 9 -18.48 -5.85 0.98
CA PRO A 9 -17.06 -5.55 0.88
C PRO A 9 -16.32 -6.74 0.24
N PRO A 10 -15.40 -6.50 -0.72
CA PRO A 10 -14.81 -7.54 -1.56
C PRO A 10 -13.99 -8.59 -0.79
N GLU A 11 -13.69 -8.32 0.48
CA GLU A 11 -13.02 -9.25 1.42
C GLU A 11 -13.87 -10.46 1.81
N HIS A 12 -15.19 -10.43 1.64
CA HIS A 12 -16.05 -11.56 1.98
C HIS A 12 -16.11 -12.65 0.91
N PHE A 13 -15.77 -12.34 -0.35
CA PHE A 13 -15.87 -13.31 -1.45
C PHE A 13 -14.98 -14.54 -1.27
N PRO A 14 -13.69 -14.42 -0.89
CA PRO A 14 -12.84 -15.59 -0.68
C PRO A 14 -13.34 -16.47 0.48
N SER A 15 -13.78 -15.88 1.59
CA SER A 15 -14.29 -16.63 2.74
C SER A 15 -15.55 -17.41 2.39
N MET A 16 -16.50 -16.78 1.69
CA MET A 16 -17.73 -17.45 1.25
C MET A 16 -17.43 -18.55 0.21
N ALA A 17 -16.49 -18.33 -0.69
CA ALA A 17 -16.06 -19.33 -1.66
C ALA A 17 -15.42 -20.55 -0.98
N VAL A 18 -14.53 -20.35 -0.01
CA VAL A 18 -13.91 -21.45 0.76
C VAL A 18 -14.94 -22.21 1.58
N LEU A 19 -15.91 -21.52 2.19
CA LEU A 19 -17.00 -22.18 2.93
C LEU A 19 -17.88 -23.02 2.00
N LEU A 20 -18.25 -22.48 0.84
CA LEU A 20 -19.05 -23.18 -0.16
C LEU A 20 -18.29 -24.38 -0.72
N ASP A 21 -17.00 -24.23 -1.02
CA ASP A 21 -16.13 -25.32 -1.46
C ASP A 21 -16.07 -26.43 -0.41
N PHE A 22 -15.87 -26.11 0.87
CA PHE A 22 -15.92 -27.09 1.96
C PHE A 22 -17.26 -27.83 2.00
N VAL A 23 -18.39 -27.12 1.94
CA VAL A 23 -19.74 -27.72 1.95
C VAL A 23 -19.92 -28.65 0.75
N LEU A 24 -19.51 -28.24 -0.44
CA LEU A 24 -19.60 -29.06 -1.66
C LEU A 24 -18.67 -30.28 -1.60
N GLN A 25 -17.48 -30.15 -1.01
CA GLN A 25 -16.54 -31.25 -0.82
C GLN A 25 -17.09 -32.31 0.13
N VAL A 26 -17.66 -31.93 1.28
CA VAL A 26 -18.17 -32.90 2.26
C VAL A 26 -19.52 -33.52 1.88
N THR A 27 -20.26 -32.90 0.95
CA THR A 27 -21.56 -33.39 0.49
C THR A 27 -21.51 -34.01 -0.91
N ALA A 28 -21.40 -33.18 -1.95
CA ALA A 28 -21.49 -33.59 -3.34
C ALA A 28 -20.29 -34.46 -3.74
N PHE A 29 -19.08 -34.09 -3.37
CA PHE A 29 -17.89 -34.85 -3.73
C PHE A 29 -17.81 -36.21 -3.02
N VAL A 30 -18.14 -36.27 -1.73
CA VAL A 30 -18.27 -37.56 -1.01
C VAL A 30 -19.34 -38.45 -1.66
N ALA A 31 -20.49 -37.90 -2.05
CA ALA A 31 -21.51 -38.66 -2.76
C ALA A 31 -20.99 -39.21 -4.09
N LEU A 32 -20.28 -38.39 -4.87
CA LEU A 32 -19.66 -38.80 -6.13
C LEU A 32 -18.59 -39.88 -5.93
N ILE A 33 -17.76 -39.80 -4.88
CA ILE A 33 -16.80 -40.86 -4.54
C ILE A 33 -17.52 -42.18 -4.24
N VAL A 34 -18.61 -42.15 -3.48
CA VAL A 34 -19.39 -43.38 -3.20
C VAL A 34 -19.97 -43.97 -4.49
N TYR A 35 -20.45 -43.12 -5.40
CA TYR A 35 -20.89 -43.58 -6.72
C TYR A 35 -19.75 -44.14 -7.58
N ASP A 36 -18.56 -43.54 -7.49
CA ASP A 36 -17.36 -44.00 -8.19
C ASP A 36 -16.91 -45.37 -7.67
N PHE A 37 -16.88 -45.57 -6.35
CA PHE A 37 -16.62 -46.88 -5.76
C PHE A 37 -17.61 -47.95 -6.22
N ARG A 38 -18.91 -47.64 -6.23
CA ARG A 38 -19.94 -48.55 -6.76
C ARG A 38 -19.73 -48.85 -8.25
N ARG A 39 -19.36 -47.84 -9.04
CA ARG A 39 -19.02 -48.03 -10.47
C ARG A 39 -17.83 -48.98 -10.62
N ALA A 40 -16.77 -48.79 -9.82
CA ALA A 40 -15.56 -49.58 -9.84
C ALA A 40 -15.83 -51.03 -9.42
N GLU A 41 -16.61 -51.25 -8.36
CA GLU A 41 -17.08 -52.58 -7.94
C GLU A 41 -17.86 -53.30 -9.04
N ASP A 42 -18.68 -52.55 -9.80
CA ASP A 42 -19.44 -53.07 -10.95
C ASP A 42 -18.57 -53.31 -12.21
N GLY A 43 -17.26 -53.08 -12.14
CA GLY A 43 -16.31 -53.28 -13.24
C GLY A 43 -16.54 -52.37 -14.43
N ARG A 44 -17.12 -51.19 -14.22
CA ARG A 44 -17.43 -50.21 -15.27
C ARG A 44 -16.30 -49.19 -15.44
N ILE A 45 -15.99 -48.83 -16.70
CA ILE A 45 -14.88 -47.94 -17.06
C ILE A 45 -15.13 -46.49 -16.60
N ASP A 46 -14.07 -45.79 -16.19
CA ASP A 46 -14.15 -44.46 -15.57
C ASP A 46 -14.88 -43.39 -16.38
N CYS A 47 -14.32 -42.99 -17.52
CA CYS A 47 -14.90 -41.96 -18.39
C CYS A 47 -16.07 -42.47 -19.25
N VAL A 48 -16.31 -43.78 -19.29
CA VAL A 48 -17.37 -44.41 -20.08
C VAL A 48 -18.12 -45.44 -19.22
N PRO A 49 -19.01 -44.99 -18.32
CA PRO A 49 -19.67 -45.87 -17.35
C PRO A 49 -20.60 -46.93 -17.99
N CYS A 50 -20.91 -46.78 -19.27
CA CYS A 50 -21.77 -47.68 -20.04
C CYS A 50 -21.05 -48.96 -20.51
N ALA A 51 -19.72 -49.02 -20.42
CA ALA A 51 -18.93 -50.18 -20.82
C ALA A 51 -18.36 -50.91 -19.60
N ARG A 52 -18.53 -52.23 -19.53
CA ARG A 52 -17.91 -53.10 -18.52
C ARG A 52 -16.60 -53.67 -19.05
N LEU A 53 -15.58 -53.70 -18.21
CA LEU A 53 -14.35 -54.43 -18.51
C LEU A 53 -14.64 -55.93 -18.56
N LYS A 54 -14.20 -56.61 -19.63
CA LYS A 54 -14.13 -58.07 -19.64
C LYS A 54 -13.14 -58.50 -18.56
N SER A 55 -13.51 -59.53 -17.78
CA SER A 55 -12.87 -60.04 -16.56
C SER A 55 -11.39 -60.45 -16.63
N SER A 56 -10.65 -60.13 -17.70
CA SER A 56 -9.28 -60.62 -17.92
C SER A 56 -8.20 -59.55 -17.89
N THR A 57 -8.52 -58.30 -17.55
CA THR A 57 -7.53 -57.19 -17.55
C THR A 57 -7.63 -56.29 -16.32
N VAL A 58 -8.00 -56.83 -15.15
CA VAL A 58 -8.07 -56.03 -13.90
C VAL A 58 -6.73 -55.99 -13.14
N ALA A 59 -5.74 -56.77 -13.56
CA ALA A 59 -4.38 -56.69 -13.01
C ALA A 59 -3.49 -55.81 -13.91
N GLY A 60 -3.69 -54.49 -13.93
CA GLY A 60 -2.81 -53.69 -14.78
C GLY A 60 -3.01 -52.19 -14.91
N ASP A 61 -3.87 -51.52 -14.13
CA ASP A 61 -3.86 -50.05 -14.11
C ASP A 61 -3.38 -49.52 -12.76
N ASN A 62 -2.07 -49.62 -12.57
CA ASN A 62 -1.35 -49.03 -11.45
C ASN A 62 -0.95 -47.57 -11.70
N GLY A 63 -1.31 -46.92 -12.83
CA GLY A 63 -0.70 -45.64 -13.23
C GLY A 63 -0.81 -44.50 -12.21
N GLY A 64 -1.98 -44.35 -11.56
CA GLY A 64 -2.23 -43.35 -10.51
C GLY A 64 -1.82 -43.81 -9.10
N HIS A 65 -2.09 -45.07 -8.76
CA HIS A 65 -1.79 -45.66 -7.45
C HIS A 65 -0.28 -45.90 -7.24
N GLN A 66 0.51 -46.19 -8.29
CA GLN A 66 1.97 -46.39 -8.15
C GLN A 66 2.71 -45.10 -7.82
N ARG A 67 2.29 -43.93 -8.35
CA ARG A 67 2.94 -42.65 -8.05
C ARG A 67 2.75 -42.26 -6.58
N LEU A 68 1.53 -42.40 -6.06
CA LEU A 68 1.26 -42.13 -4.65
C LEU A 68 2.02 -43.11 -3.74
N HIS A 69 2.10 -44.38 -4.13
CA HIS A 69 2.87 -45.40 -3.41
C HIS A 69 4.39 -45.15 -3.44
N PHE A 70 4.94 -44.65 -4.56
CA PHE A 70 6.36 -44.28 -4.66
C PHE A 70 6.70 -43.05 -3.82
N VAL A 71 5.86 -42.00 -3.85
CA VAL A 71 6.05 -40.79 -3.02
C VAL A 71 5.91 -41.13 -1.54
N ALA A 72 4.89 -41.90 -1.16
CA ALA A 72 4.72 -42.36 0.22
C ALA A 72 5.89 -43.22 0.69
N ARG A 73 6.42 -44.10 -0.19
CA ARG A 73 7.62 -44.90 0.10
C ARG A 73 8.86 -44.03 0.27
N TYR A 74 9.08 -43.03 -0.58
CA TYR A 74 10.18 -42.08 -0.43
C TYR A 74 10.09 -41.28 0.88
N MET A 75 8.89 -40.76 1.21
CA MET A 75 8.66 -40.02 2.45
C MET A 75 8.93 -40.87 3.70
N LYS A 76 8.54 -42.15 3.65
CA LYS A 76 8.73 -43.10 4.74
C LYS A 76 10.17 -43.60 4.88
N ASP A 77 10.79 -44.00 3.77
CA ASP A 77 12.02 -44.79 3.79
C ASP A 77 13.29 -43.92 3.65
N VAL A 78 13.16 -42.69 3.12
CA VAL A 78 14.30 -41.79 2.88
C VAL A 78 14.14 -40.49 3.67
N HIS A 79 13.04 -39.76 3.46
CA HIS A 79 12.88 -38.41 4.01
C HIS A 79 12.75 -38.41 5.55
N GLY A 80 11.87 -39.26 6.10
CA GLY A 80 11.64 -39.37 7.54
C GLY A 80 12.88 -39.76 8.37
N PRO A 81 13.63 -40.81 8.00
CA PRO A 81 14.84 -41.22 8.73
C PRO A 81 15.96 -40.17 8.71
N ILE A 82 16.17 -39.47 7.59
CA ILE A 82 17.21 -38.43 7.47
C ILE A 82 16.91 -37.24 8.41
N LEU A 83 15.65 -36.80 8.46
CA LEU A 83 15.22 -35.71 9.34
C LEU A 83 15.23 -36.08 10.84
N GLY A 84 15.15 -37.38 11.15
CA GLY A 84 15.26 -37.89 12.52
C GLY A 84 16.67 -37.75 13.14
N TYR A 85 17.71 -37.63 12.31
CA TYR A 85 19.10 -37.64 12.78
C TYR A 85 19.49 -36.33 13.50
N ARG A 86 20.01 -36.43 14.73
CA ARG A 86 20.29 -35.29 15.62
C ARG A 86 21.08 -34.13 15.00
N PRO A 87 22.22 -34.33 14.31
CA PRO A 87 22.95 -33.22 13.71
C PRO A 87 22.20 -32.56 12.55
N VAL A 88 21.39 -33.31 11.79
CA VAL A 88 20.55 -32.76 10.73
C VAL A 88 19.50 -31.80 11.34
N LYS A 89 18.91 -32.16 12.49
CA LYS A 89 17.97 -31.27 13.19
C LYS A 89 18.58 -29.92 13.56
N PHE A 90 19.78 -29.91 14.13
CA PHE A 90 20.47 -28.66 14.50
C PHE A 90 20.79 -27.81 13.28
N ILE A 91 21.25 -28.42 12.18
CA ILE A 91 21.55 -27.71 10.93
C ILE A 91 20.29 -27.09 10.34
N VAL A 92 19.19 -27.86 10.29
CA VAL A 92 17.90 -27.37 9.76
C VAL A 92 17.41 -26.19 10.58
N ILE A 93 17.39 -26.28 11.91
CA ILE A 93 16.95 -25.17 12.77
C ILE A 93 17.81 -23.92 12.55
N ALA A 94 19.15 -24.08 12.53
CA ALA A 94 20.07 -22.96 12.35
C ALA A 94 19.89 -22.25 10.99
N VAL A 95 19.70 -23.01 9.91
CA VAL A 95 19.51 -22.45 8.56
C VAL A 95 18.22 -21.65 8.46
N PHE A 96 17.09 -22.21 8.92
CA PHE A 96 15.80 -21.52 8.82
C PHE A 96 15.74 -20.27 9.72
N VAL A 97 16.33 -20.33 10.91
CA VAL A 97 16.45 -19.13 11.77
C VAL A 97 17.36 -18.08 11.13
N GLY A 98 18.48 -18.48 10.53
CA GLY A 98 19.39 -17.57 9.82
C GLY A 98 18.75 -16.88 8.62
N LEU A 99 17.94 -17.59 7.84
CA LEU A 99 17.20 -17.02 6.70
C LEU A 99 16.17 -15.97 7.15
N ALA A 100 15.46 -16.23 8.27
CA ALA A 100 14.52 -15.27 8.84
C ALA A 100 15.22 -13.97 9.26
N PHE A 101 16.44 -14.04 9.81
CA PHE A 101 17.20 -12.85 10.19
C PHE A 101 17.82 -12.11 8.98
N ALA A 102 18.31 -12.83 7.98
CA ALA A 102 18.88 -12.22 6.76
C ALA A 102 17.84 -11.40 5.98
N SER A 103 16.57 -11.80 6.06
CA SER A 103 15.44 -11.13 5.42
C SER A 103 15.14 -9.72 5.94
N ILE A 104 15.74 -9.29 7.05
CA ILE A 104 15.47 -8.01 7.70
C ILE A 104 16.32 -6.85 7.13
N GLY A 105 17.37 -7.13 6.34
CA GLY A 105 18.34 -6.10 5.93
C GLY A 105 18.61 -6.02 4.43
N TYR A 106 17.78 -5.28 3.67
CA TYR A 106 18.14 -4.87 2.30
C TYR A 106 17.26 -3.71 1.79
N PHE A 107 17.84 -2.53 1.55
CA PHE A 107 17.29 -1.51 0.65
C PHE A 107 18.42 -0.61 0.12
N ASP A 108 18.52 -0.44 -1.20
CA ASP A 108 18.99 0.79 -1.80
C ASP A 108 18.61 0.87 -3.29
N ASP A 109 18.63 2.09 -3.80
CA ASP A 109 17.54 2.59 -4.62
C ASP A 109 18.11 3.65 -5.58
N LEU A 110 17.82 3.62 -6.88
CA LEU A 110 18.42 4.56 -7.86
C LEU A 110 17.40 5.04 -8.87
N GLU A 111 17.23 6.37 -9.05
CA GLU A 111 16.86 6.91 -10.36
C GLU A 111 17.15 8.39 -10.54
N LYS A 112 17.49 8.74 -11.78
CA LYS A 112 18.08 9.98 -12.27
C LYS A 112 17.23 10.41 -13.48
N TYR A 113 17.10 11.71 -13.73
CA TYR A 113 16.62 12.36 -14.98
C TYR A 113 15.31 13.17 -14.99
N MET A 114 14.63 13.41 -13.87
CA MET A 114 13.67 14.53 -13.77
C MET A 114 14.27 15.70 -12.98
N LYS A 115 13.99 16.95 -13.39
CA LYS A 115 14.55 18.18 -12.78
C LYS A 115 13.54 18.99 -11.95
N VAL A 116 12.24 18.78 -12.11
CA VAL A 116 11.18 19.39 -11.30
C VAL A 116 10.06 18.37 -11.08
N GLY A 117 9.52 18.30 -9.87
CA GLY A 117 8.43 17.40 -9.50
C GLY A 117 7.04 17.99 -9.72
N PRO A 118 5.99 17.29 -9.26
CA PRO A 118 4.60 17.73 -9.37
C PRO A 118 4.33 19.06 -8.65
N PRO A 119 3.31 19.84 -9.08
CA PRO A 119 2.94 21.07 -8.40
C PRO A 119 2.39 20.78 -6.99
N LEU A 120 2.74 21.63 -6.03
CA LEU A 120 2.28 21.61 -4.66
C LEU A 120 1.57 22.93 -4.37
N TYR A 121 0.40 22.86 -3.74
CA TYR A 121 -0.39 24.02 -3.37
C TYR A 121 -0.53 24.06 -1.85
N PHE A 122 -0.09 25.14 -1.21
CA PHE A 122 -0.44 25.42 0.17
C PHE A 122 -1.74 26.21 0.19
N VAL A 123 -2.81 25.58 0.66
CA VAL A 123 -4.14 26.18 0.72
C VAL A 123 -4.35 26.75 2.11
N VAL A 124 -4.63 28.05 2.18
CA VAL A 124 -4.98 28.78 3.41
C VAL A 124 -6.48 29.04 3.38
N LYS A 125 -7.20 28.59 4.41
CA LYS A 125 -8.62 28.88 4.57
C LYS A 125 -8.87 30.10 5.43
N ASN A 126 -9.99 30.77 5.19
CA ASN A 126 -10.48 31.90 5.98
C ASN A 126 -9.44 33.00 6.19
N PHE A 127 -8.75 33.39 5.12
CA PHE A 127 -7.75 34.45 5.16
C PHE A 127 -8.43 35.80 5.40
N ASN A 128 -8.23 36.37 6.59
CA ASN A 128 -8.74 37.70 6.96
C ASN A 128 -7.76 38.78 6.49
N TYR A 129 -8.11 39.51 5.43
CA TYR A 129 -7.26 40.58 4.89
C TYR A 129 -7.60 41.96 5.48
N SER A 130 -8.45 42.01 6.50
CA SER A 130 -8.80 43.27 7.17
C SER A 130 -7.55 43.93 7.76
N SER A 131 -7.48 45.26 7.71
CA SER A 131 -6.36 46.04 8.28
C SER A 131 -6.20 45.86 9.80
N ALA A 132 -7.22 45.37 10.48
CA ALA A 132 -7.16 45.01 11.91
C ALA A 132 -6.58 43.62 12.17
N SER A 133 -6.39 42.79 11.13
CA SER A 133 -5.84 41.44 11.21
C SER A 133 -4.36 41.43 10.87
N GLU A 134 -3.59 40.61 11.58
CA GLU A 134 -2.17 40.37 11.29
C GLU A 134 -1.95 39.34 10.18
N ASN A 135 -3.00 38.67 9.68
CA ASN A 135 -2.86 37.55 8.76
C ASN A 135 -2.08 37.93 7.49
N THR A 136 -2.24 39.16 6.99
CA THR A 136 -1.49 39.65 5.82
C THR A 136 0.01 39.55 6.07
N ASN A 137 0.50 40.04 7.22
CA ASN A 137 1.92 39.99 7.60
C ASN A 137 2.39 38.59 8.00
N GLN A 138 1.47 37.72 8.44
CA GLN A 138 1.75 36.30 8.70
C GLN A 138 1.86 35.45 7.42
N ILE A 139 1.41 35.95 6.26
CA ILE A 139 1.47 35.21 4.98
C ILE A 139 2.54 35.78 4.04
N CYS A 140 2.59 37.10 3.86
CA CYS A 140 3.41 37.77 2.84
C CYS A 140 4.93 37.61 3.05
N SER A 141 5.72 37.86 2.01
CA SER A 141 7.20 37.77 2.05
C SER A 141 7.94 39.08 1.72
N ILE A 142 7.20 40.16 1.47
CA ILE A 142 7.76 41.49 1.17
C ILE A 142 8.13 42.29 2.44
N ASN A 143 8.53 43.54 2.25
CA ASN A 143 8.82 44.45 3.35
C ASN A 143 7.64 44.54 4.34
N GLN A 144 7.98 44.60 5.63
CA GLN A 144 7.05 44.63 6.78
C GLN A 144 6.26 43.35 7.05
N CYS A 145 6.52 42.26 6.32
CA CYS A 145 5.98 40.95 6.68
C CYS A 145 6.80 40.32 7.81
N ASN A 146 6.19 39.37 8.54
CA ASN A 146 6.88 38.67 9.61
C ASN A 146 7.99 37.77 9.01
N SER A 147 9.11 37.64 9.73
CA SER A 147 10.21 36.77 9.30
C SER A 147 9.83 35.29 9.30
N ASN A 148 8.86 34.90 10.13
CA ASN A 148 8.27 33.55 10.20
C ASN A 148 6.93 33.44 9.43
N SER A 149 6.68 34.33 8.46
CA SER A 149 5.49 34.25 7.63
C SER A 149 5.48 32.98 6.77
N LEU A 150 4.29 32.55 6.33
CA LEU A 150 4.12 31.34 5.52
C LEU A 150 5.02 31.32 4.28
N LEU A 151 5.10 32.43 3.53
CA LEU A 151 5.88 32.48 2.29
C LEU A 151 7.38 32.57 2.53
N ASN A 152 7.82 33.28 3.56
CA ASN A 152 9.23 33.26 3.99
C ASN A 152 9.63 31.86 4.44
N GLU A 153 8.74 31.15 5.11
CA GLU A 153 8.98 29.80 5.57
C GLU A 153 9.03 28.80 4.41
N ILE A 154 8.11 28.87 3.45
CA ILE A 154 8.17 28.04 2.23
C ILE A 154 9.47 28.32 1.45
N ALA A 155 9.87 29.59 1.35
CA ALA A 155 11.15 29.96 0.73
C ALA A 155 12.33 29.34 1.49
N ARG A 156 12.31 29.37 2.83
CA ARG A 156 13.32 28.74 3.68
C ARG A 156 13.37 27.22 3.48
N GLN A 157 12.23 26.55 3.42
CA GLN A 157 12.15 25.11 3.14
C GLN A 157 12.71 24.75 1.75
N SER A 158 12.54 25.63 0.76
CA SER A 158 13.08 25.42 -0.60
C SER A 158 14.62 25.49 -0.67
N LEU A 159 15.28 26.03 0.35
CA LEU A 159 16.75 26.02 0.48
C LEU A 159 17.29 24.64 0.92
N SER A 160 16.43 23.75 1.44
CA SER A 160 16.77 22.39 1.85
C SER A 160 15.87 21.35 1.17
N PRO A 161 15.93 21.25 -0.19
CA PRO A 161 15.01 20.44 -0.99
C PRO A 161 15.11 18.93 -0.70
N GLU A 162 16.26 18.45 -0.21
CA GLU A 162 16.52 17.03 0.10
C GLU A 162 15.64 16.50 1.24
N THR A 163 15.22 17.36 2.17
CA THR A 163 14.39 16.99 3.33
C THR A 163 12.97 17.53 3.23
N SER A 164 12.80 18.75 2.71
CA SER A 164 11.49 19.39 2.59
C SER A 164 10.71 18.89 1.37
N TYR A 165 11.40 18.34 0.36
CA TYR A 165 10.86 18.02 -0.95
C TYR A 165 10.22 19.22 -1.66
N ILE A 166 10.56 20.46 -1.29
CA ILE A 166 10.12 21.69 -1.96
C ILE A 166 11.26 22.21 -2.83
N ALA A 167 11.04 22.31 -4.14
CA ALA A 167 12.09 22.68 -5.09
C ALA A 167 12.27 24.20 -5.25
N LYS A 168 11.23 24.99 -5.02
CA LYS A 168 11.22 26.43 -5.28
C LYS A 168 10.38 27.19 -4.24
N PRO A 169 10.60 28.49 -4.05
CA PRO A 169 9.66 29.34 -3.32
C PRO A 169 8.27 29.31 -3.96
N ALA A 170 7.22 29.56 -3.17
CA ALA A 170 5.87 29.63 -3.68
C ALA A 170 5.62 30.94 -4.46
N ALA A 171 4.87 30.84 -5.55
CA ALA A 171 4.28 31.99 -6.21
C ALA A 171 3.21 32.60 -5.30
N SER A 172 3.24 33.92 -5.18
CA SER A 172 2.46 34.67 -4.19
C SER A 172 1.60 35.73 -4.88
N TRP A 173 0.30 35.45 -4.95
CA TRP A 173 -0.68 36.44 -5.41
C TRP A 173 -0.73 37.64 -4.47
N LEU A 174 -0.51 37.42 -3.17
CA LEU A 174 -0.58 38.46 -2.14
C LEU A 174 0.59 39.44 -2.27
N ASP A 175 1.81 38.93 -2.44
CA ASP A 175 2.99 39.79 -2.63
C ASP A 175 2.89 40.55 -3.95
N ASP A 176 2.51 39.86 -5.04
CA ASP A 176 2.35 40.50 -6.35
C ASP A 176 1.22 41.54 -6.33
N PHE A 177 0.14 41.31 -5.59
CA PHE A 177 -0.94 42.29 -5.39
C PHE A 177 -0.46 43.51 -4.60
N LEU A 178 0.25 43.30 -3.48
CA LEU A 178 0.78 44.40 -2.68
C LEU A 178 1.83 45.22 -3.44
N ILE A 179 2.65 44.57 -4.28
CA ILE A 179 3.58 45.25 -5.19
C ILE A 179 2.82 46.00 -6.28
N TRP A 180 1.79 45.39 -6.88
CA TRP A 180 0.96 46.03 -7.90
C TRP A 180 0.27 47.29 -7.39
N MET A 181 -0.13 47.30 -6.12
CA MET A 181 -0.68 48.49 -5.44
C MET A 181 0.40 49.48 -4.95
N SER A 182 1.67 49.11 -4.94
CA SER A 182 2.74 49.98 -4.45
C SER A 182 2.97 51.15 -5.41
N PRO A 183 3.04 52.41 -4.92
CA PRO A 183 3.40 53.58 -5.73
C PRO A 183 4.80 53.48 -6.35
N GLU A 184 5.65 52.61 -5.79
CA GLU A 184 7.02 52.37 -6.24
C GLU A 184 7.09 51.43 -7.46
N ALA A 185 6.01 50.70 -7.77
CA ALA A 185 5.93 49.87 -8.95
C ALA A 185 5.73 50.74 -10.20
N PHE A 186 6.85 51.10 -10.85
CA PHE A 186 6.86 51.85 -12.10
C PHE A 186 6.00 51.15 -13.16
N GLY A 187 4.97 51.84 -13.67
CA GLY A 187 4.19 51.43 -14.84
C GLY A 187 2.90 50.63 -14.58
N CYS A 188 2.62 50.21 -13.34
CA CYS A 188 1.40 49.45 -13.01
C CYS A 188 0.15 50.31 -12.75
N CYS A 189 0.29 51.58 -12.35
CA CYS A 189 -0.86 52.44 -12.01
C CYS A 189 -0.44 53.93 -11.93
N ARG A 190 -0.81 54.83 -12.89
CA ARG A 190 -0.47 56.28 -12.83
C ARG A 190 -1.53 57.27 -13.33
N LYS A 191 -1.80 58.32 -12.53
CA LYS A 191 -2.51 59.55 -12.92
C LYS A 191 -1.47 60.63 -13.23
N PHE A 192 -1.59 61.31 -14.38
CA PHE A 192 -0.70 62.43 -14.71
C PHE A 192 -1.04 63.70 -13.89
N VAL A 193 -0.01 64.48 -13.59
CA VAL A 193 -0.03 65.71 -12.75
C VAL A 193 -1.01 66.78 -13.26
N ASN A 194 -1.43 66.69 -14.53
CA ASN A 194 -2.26 67.70 -15.21
C ASN A 194 -3.78 67.47 -15.08
N GLY A 195 -4.23 66.48 -14.29
CA GLY A 195 -5.66 66.29 -14.01
C GLY A 195 -6.54 65.79 -15.16
N ASN A 196 -6.00 65.63 -16.39
CA ASN A 196 -6.77 65.15 -17.53
C ASN A 196 -6.60 63.64 -17.82
N TYR A 197 -7.76 62.99 -17.89
CA TYR A 197 -8.22 61.74 -18.53
C TYR A 197 -7.24 60.59 -18.81
N CYS A 198 -7.62 59.40 -18.32
CA CYS A 198 -7.08 58.09 -18.66
C CYS A 198 -8.23 57.24 -19.24
N PRO A 199 -8.14 56.67 -20.46
CA PRO A 199 -9.06 55.63 -20.91
C PRO A 199 -8.38 54.28 -21.23
N PRO A 200 -8.94 53.13 -20.79
CA PRO A 200 -9.98 52.92 -19.78
C PRO A 200 -9.46 52.25 -18.47
N ASP A 201 -9.90 52.82 -17.35
CA ASP A 201 -10.16 52.23 -16.02
C ASP A 201 -9.03 51.70 -15.09
N ASP A 202 -7.93 52.46 -14.92
CA ASP A 202 -7.05 52.31 -13.74
C ASP A 202 -7.03 53.58 -12.88
N GLN A 203 -7.84 53.61 -11.81
CA GLN A 203 -7.75 54.63 -10.75
C GLN A 203 -6.45 54.46 -9.96
N CYS A 204 -5.60 55.48 -9.97
CA CYS A 204 -4.23 55.40 -9.49
C CYS A 204 -4.07 55.77 -8.02
N PHE A 205 -3.25 55.00 -7.30
CA PHE A 205 -2.91 55.22 -5.89
C PHE A 205 -2.07 56.49 -5.70
N LEU A 206 -2.38 57.27 -4.66
CA LEU A 206 -1.42 58.21 -4.07
C LEU A 206 -0.72 57.52 -2.90
N HIS A 207 0.55 57.86 -2.64
CA HIS A 207 1.29 57.35 -1.48
C HIS A 207 0.60 57.70 -0.14
N SER A 208 -0.24 58.74 -0.13
CA SER A 208 -1.10 59.13 1.00
C SER A 208 -2.20 58.13 1.34
N ASP A 209 -2.52 57.21 0.43
CA ASP A 209 -3.69 56.34 0.55
C ASP A 209 -3.35 54.99 1.19
N LEU A 210 -2.06 54.69 1.41
CA LEU A 210 -1.58 53.50 2.08
C LEU A 210 -1.21 53.81 3.53
N HIS A 211 -1.76 53.04 4.48
CA HIS A 211 -1.35 53.14 5.88
C HIS A 211 -0.12 52.24 6.11
N ASN A 212 1.04 52.85 6.39
CA ASN A 212 2.32 52.16 6.56
C ASN A 212 2.68 51.26 5.36
N GLY A 213 2.33 51.61 4.13
CA GLY A 213 2.61 50.75 2.96
C GLY A 213 1.70 49.51 2.86
N ARG A 214 0.56 49.50 3.57
CA ARG A 214 -0.52 48.51 3.43
C ARG A 214 -1.84 49.19 3.02
N PRO A 215 -2.67 48.53 2.20
CA PRO A 215 -4.01 49.01 1.87
C PRO A 215 -4.96 48.90 3.07
N SER A 216 -5.95 49.77 3.13
CA SER A 216 -7.12 49.58 4.01
C SER A 216 -7.98 48.39 3.54
N THR A 217 -8.81 47.84 4.43
CA THR A 217 -9.72 46.72 4.09
C THR A 217 -10.61 47.02 2.89
N THR A 218 -11.10 48.26 2.77
CA THR A 218 -11.95 48.70 1.65
C THR A 218 -11.17 48.75 0.34
N GLN A 219 -9.96 49.31 0.36
CA GLN A 219 -9.09 49.34 -0.82
C GLN A 219 -8.68 47.93 -1.27
N PHE A 220 -8.31 47.06 -0.33
CA PHE A 220 -7.98 45.67 -0.64
C PHE A 220 -9.16 45.00 -1.37
N ARG A 221 -10.38 45.15 -0.81
CA ARG A 221 -11.61 44.58 -1.37
C ARG A 221 -11.93 45.11 -2.78
N GLU A 222 -11.81 46.42 -2.98
CA GLU A 222 -12.16 47.05 -4.26
C GLU A 222 -11.15 46.74 -5.36
N LYS A 223 -9.87 46.62 -5.00
CA LYS A 223 -8.76 46.54 -5.97
C LYS A 223 -8.31 45.13 -6.28
N LEU A 224 -8.61 44.16 -5.40
CA LEU A 224 -8.28 42.76 -5.65
C LEU A 224 -8.90 42.21 -6.95
N PRO A 225 -10.20 42.42 -7.26
CA PRO A 225 -10.76 41.95 -8.53
C PRO A 225 -10.06 42.56 -9.75
N TRP A 226 -9.66 43.84 -9.65
CA TRP A 226 -8.97 44.53 -10.74
C TRP A 226 -7.60 43.92 -11.00
N PHE A 227 -6.84 43.63 -9.93
CA PHE A 227 -5.57 42.93 -10.05
C PHE A 227 -5.71 41.54 -10.70
N LEU A 228 -6.76 40.79 -10.33
CA LEU A 228 -7.00 39.46 -10.88
C LEU A 228 -7.41 39.49 -12.35
N ASP A 229 -7.97 40.62 -12.82
CA ASP A 229 -8.29 40.85 -14.22
C ASP A 229 -7.18 41.58 -15.02
N ALA A 230 -6.18 42.14 -14.33
CA ALA A 230 -5.06 42.84 -14.94
C ALA A 230 -4.14 41.88 -15.71
N LEU A 231 -3.92 42.17 -17.00
CA LEU A 231 -2.99 41.45 -17.85
C LEU A 231 -1.56 41.95 -17.61
N PRO A 232 -0.56 41.06 -17.43
CA PRO A 232 0.83 41.50 -17.36
C PRO A 232 1.25 42.12 -18.71
N SER A 233 1.94 43.26 -18.65
CA SER A 233 2.44 44.02 -19.79
C SER A 233 3.94 44.32 -19.65
N SER A 234 4.57 44.90 -20.68
CA SER A 234 5.96 45.37 -20.60
C SER A 234 6.15 46.47 -19.56
N ASP A 235 5.13 47.28 -19.35
CA ASP A 235 5.15 48.41 -18.41
C ASP A 235 4.79 47.95 -16.98
N CYS A 236 4.00 46.88 -16.85
CA CYS A 236 3.65 46.27 -15.58
C CYS A 236 3.71 44.74 -15.66
N SER A 237 4.83 44.17 -15.21
CA SER A 237 5.01 42.71 -15.20
C SER A 237 4.15 41.98 -14.14
N LYS A 238 3.59 42.71 -13.18
CA LYS A 238 2.79 42.19 -12.07
C LYS A 238 1.31 42.29 -12.40
N GLY A 239 0.75 41.25 -13.01
CA GLY A 239 -0.68 41.12 -13.28
C GLY A 239 -1.21 39.78 -12.75
N GLY A 240 -2.41 39.78 -12.17
CA GLY A 240 -3.00 38.57 -11.59
C GLY A 240 -3.65 37.63 -12.60
N LYS A 241 -3.99 38.14 -13.79
CA LYS A 241 -4.67 37.35 -14.82
C LYS A 241 -3.79 36.22 -15.34
N GLY A 242 -4.34 35.02 -15.39
CA GLY A 242 -3.64 33.80 -15.83
C GLY A 242 -2.79 33.13 -14.75
N ALA A 243 -2.09 33.90 -13.89
CA ALA A 243 -1.28 33.33 -12.82
C ALA A 243 -2.07 33.00 -11.54
N TYR A 244 -2.99 33.90 -11.14
CA TYR A 244 -3.67 33.84 -9.84
C TYR A 244 -5.19 33.83 -9.92
N SER A 245 -5.77 33.96 -11.11
CA SER A 245 -7.23 33.93 -11.33
C SER A 245 -7.95 32.72 -10.73
N THR A 246 -7.28 31.57 -10.62
CA THR A 246 -7.82 30.33 -10.01
C THR A 246 -7.24 30.02 -8.63
N SER A 247 -6.43 30.92 -8.07
CA SER A 247 -5.76 30.73 -6.77
C SER A 247 -6.58 31.24 -5.60
N LEU A 248 -7.72 31.88 -5.86
CA LEU A 248 -8.57 32.54 -4.88
C LEU A 248 -10.02 32.10 -5.05
N ASP A 249 -10.70 31.90 -3.94
CA ASP A 249 -12.15 31.79 -3.94
C ASP A 249 -12.78 33.18 -4.09
N HIS A 250 -13.52 33.37 -5.18
CA HIS A 250 -14.21 34.61 -5.51
C HIS A 250 -15.55 34.75 -4.79
N SER A 251 -15.99 33.74 -4.03
CA SER A 251 -17.25 33.79 -3.29
C SER A 251 -17.05 34.40 -1.89
N GLY A 252 -17.86 35.41 -1.56
CA GLY A 252 -17.99 35.91 -0.18
C GLY A 252 -16.86 36.82 0.34
N TYR A 253 -16.01 37.39 -0.52
CA TYR A 253 -14.96 38.34 -0.07
C TYR A 253 -15.50 39.70 0.42
N GLU A 254 -16.81 39.98 0.34
CA GLU A 254 -17.39 41.25 0.81
C GLU A 254 -17.14 41.55 2.29
N ASN A 255 -16.96 40.49 3.10
CA ASN A 255 -16.82 40.53 4.56
C ASN A 255 -15.37 40.70 5.05
N GLY A 256 -14.39 40.93 4.17
CA GLY A 256 -12.99 41.04 4.58
C GLY A 256 -12.27 39.70 4.75
N ILE A 257 -12.89 38.59 4.34
CA ILE A 257 -12.36 37.23 4.49
C ILE A 257 -12.39 36.53 3.12
N ILE A 258 -11.25 35.97 2.73
CA ILE A 258 -11.12 35.08 1.58
C ILE A 258 -11.24 33.64 2.07
N GLN A 259 -12.28 32.93 1.64
CA GLN A 259 -12.61 31.58 2.12
C GLN A 259 -11.50 30.56 1.86
N ALA A 260 -10.91 30.60 0.67
CA ALA A 260 -9.75 29.80 0.31
C ALA A 260 -8.80 30.57 -0.59
N SER A 261 -7.51 30.43 -0.32
CA SER A 261 -6.44 30.94 -1.18
C SER A 261 -5.33 29.90 -1.31
N ALA A 262 -4.69 29.80 -2.46
CA ALA A 262 -3.67 28.80 -2.74
C ALA A 262 -2.35 29.44 -3.19
N PHE A 263 -1.26 29.01 -2.56
CA PHE A 263 0.11 29.40 -2.89
C PHE A 263 0.81 28.23 -3.58
N ARG A 264 1.13 28.40 -4.86
CA ARG A 264 1.67 27.32 -5.71
C ARG A 264 3.19 27.27 -5.62
N THR A 265 3.74 26.10 -5.35
CA THR A 265 5.15 25.75 -5.54
C THR A 265 5.26 24.41 -6.29
N TYR A 266 6.44 23.82 -6.33
CA TYR A 266 6.74 22.54 -6.95
C TYR A 266 7.52 21.67 -5.99
N HIS A 267 7.20 20.38 -5.99
CA HIS A 267 8.05 19.40 -5.36
C HIS A 267 9.39 19.24 -6.09
N THR A 268 10.37 18.68 -5.39
CA THR A 268 11.54 18.08 -6.01
C THR A 268 11.12 16.92 -6.93
N PRO A 269 11.97 16.50 -7.89
CA PRO A 269 11.70 15.30 -8.69
C PRO A 269 11.40 14.09 -7.80
N LEU A 270 10.19 13.54 -7.92
CA LEU A 270 9.74 12.35 -7.19
C LEU A 270 9.70 11.17 -8.17
N ASN A 271 10.61 10.22 -8.02
CA ASN A 271 10.72 9.09 -8.96
C ASN A 271 10.27 7.78 -8.33
N LYS A 272 10.34 7.67 -7.00
CA LYS A 272 10.06 6.42 -6.28
C LYS A 272 8.86 6.55 -5.37
N GLN A 273 8.24 5.42 -5.05
CA GLN A 273 7.15 5.36 -4.09
C GLN A 273 7.54 6.00 -2.75
N THR A 274 8.78 5.79 -2.30
CA THR A 274 9.34 6.40 -1.08
C THR A 274 9.39 7.93 -1.16
N ASP A 275 9.80 8.50 -2.30
CA ASP A 275 9.83 9.96 -2.52
C ASP A 275 8.42 10.57 -2.44
N TYR A 276 7.43 9.94 -3.07
CA TYR A 276 6.04 10.41 -3.01
C TYR A 276 5.48 10.36 -1.58
N VAL A 277 5.79 9.30 -0.83
CA VAL A 277 5.31 9.15 0.55
C VAL A 277 6.01 10.12 1.50
N ASN A 278 7.33 10.30 1.33
CA ASN A 278 8.11 11.20 2.19
C ASN A 278 7.82 12.67 1.89
N SER A 279 7.67 13.05 0.62
CA SER A 279 7.25 14.41 0.25
C SER A 279 5.85 14.77 0.75
N LEU A 280 4.90 13.83 0.66
CA LEU A 280 3.56 13.97 1.24
C LEU A 280 3.64 14.19 2.77
N ARG A 281 4.45 13.38 3.46
CA ARG A 281 4.64 13.49 4.92
C ARG A 281 5.27 14.84 5.28
N ALA A 282 6.38 15.21 4.64
CA ALA A 282 7.08 16.46 4.87
C ALA A 282 6.17 17.68 4.64
N ALA A 283 5.39 17.69 3.55
CA ALA A 283 4.45 18.77 3.27
C ALA A 283 3.35 18.87 4.34
N ARG A 284 2.78 17.73 4.79
CA ARG A 284 1.77 17.67 5.85
C ARG A 284 2.34 18.16 7.19
N ASP A 285 3.50 17.66 7.60
CA ASP A 285 4.14 18.05 8.84
C ASP A 285 4.42 19.55 8.86
N PHE A 286 5.00 20.07 7.76
CA PHE A 286 5.25 21.48 7.55
C PHE A 286 3.97 22.33 7.65
N SER A 287 2.93 21.98 6.88
CA SER A 287 1.66 22.70 6.90
C SER A 287 0.97 22.66 8.27
N SER A 288 1.07 21.53 9.00
CA SER A 288 0.48 21.37 10.33
C SER A 288 1.20 22.23 11.37
N GLN A 289 2.52 22.39 11.23
CA GLN A 289 3.32 23.28 12.07
C GLN A 289 2.93 24.74 11.79
N MET A 290 2.92 25.16 10.53
CA MET A 290 2.51 26.52 10.15
C MET A 290 1.06 26.82 10.56
N SER A 291 0.17 25.84 10.45
CA SER A 291 -1.22 26.01 10.87
C SER A 291 -1.34 26.28 12.37
N LYS A 292 -0.51 25.63 13.20
CA LYS A 292 -0.44 25.86 14.65
C LYS A 292 0.23 27.19 15.00
N ASP A 293 1.37 27.48 14.38
CA ASP A 293 2.18 28.66 14.70
C ASP A 293 1.46 29.95 14.32
N LEU A 294 0.76 29.94 13.18
CA LEU A 294 0.06 31.12 12.65
C LEU A 294 -1.42 31.17 13.04
N GLN A 295 -1.96 30.14 13.72
CA GLN A 295 -3.38 30.02 14.08
C GLN A 295 -4.32 30.16 12.86
N MET A 296 -3.91 29.61 11.72
CA MET A 296 -4.67 29.59 10.46
C MET A 296 -4.81 28.15 9.96
N GLU A 297 -5.93 27.78 9.35
CA GLU A 297 -6.06 26.45 8.76
C GLU A 297 -5.31 26.39 7.42
N ILE A 298 -4.18 25.68 7.41
CA ILE A 298 -3.29 25.55 6.26
C ILE A 298 -3.10 24.08 5.97
N PHE A 299 -3.30 23.67 4.72
CA PHE A 299 -3.06 22.29 4.30
C PHE A 299 -2.40 22.21 2.92
N PRO A 300 -1.63 21.14 2.66
CA PRO A 300 -0.92 20.96 1.41
C PRO A 300 -1.74 20.07 0.46
N TYR A 301 -1.81 20.48 -0.79
CA TYR A 301 -2.49 19.74 -1.84
C TYR A 301 -1.55 19.50 -3.02
N SER A 302 -1.46 18.25 -3.45
CA SER A 302 -0.93 17.85 -4.75
C SER A 302 -1.75 16.70 -5.28
N VAL A 303 -1.80 16.55 -6.61
CA VAL A 303 -2.66 15.55 -7.29
C VAL A 303 -2.35 14.12 -6.83
N PHE A 304 -1.09 13.82 -6.49
CA PHE A 304 -0.70 12.48 -6.08
C PHE A 304 -1.05 12.14 -4.62
N HIS A 305 -1.41 13.13 -3.78
CA HIS A 305 -1.67 12.91 -2.36
C HIS A 305 -2.73 11.82 -2.13
N ILE A 306 -3.80 11.82 -2.92
CA ILE A 306 -4.90 10.84 -2.82
C ILE A 306 -4.45 9.40 -3.07
N PHE A 307 -3.47 9.20 -3.97
CA PHE A 307 -2.97 7.86 -4.31
C PHE A 307 -1.95 7.37 -3.28
N PHE A 308 -1.11 8.27 -2.76
CA PHE A 308 -0.02 7.91 -1.86
C PHE A 308 -0.36 7.98 -0.37
N GLU A 309 -1.50 8.56 0.00
CA GLU A 309 -1.97 8.63 1.38
C GLU A 309 -2.14 7.25 2.05
N GLN A 310 -2.61 6.25 1.29
CA GLN A 310 -2.73 4.86 1.78
C GLN A 310 -1.39 4.28 2.29
N TYR A 311 -0.27 4.77 1.75
CA TYR A 311 1.06 4.29 2.10
C TYR A 311 1.59 4.90 3.41
N LEU A 312 0.95 5.96 3.94
CA LEU A 312 1.32 6.51 5.25
C LEU A 312 1.01 5.52 6.38
N SER A 313 -0.05 4.73 6.24
CA SER A 313 -0.50 3.74 7.22
C SER A 313 -0.36 2.29 6.75
N VAL A 314 0.30 2.03 5.63
CA VAL A 314 0.42 0.69 5.03
C VAL A 314 1.06 -0.32 5.97
N TRP A 315 2.15 0.05 6.64
CA TRP A 315 2.84 -0.81 7.59
C TRP A 315 1.97 -1.15 8.80
N LYS A 316 1.29 -0.16 9.37
CA LYS A 316 0.36 -0.38 10.48
C LYS A 316 -0.79 -1.30 10.08
N THR A 317 -1.33 -1.10 8.88
CA THR A 317 -2.42 -1.92 8.33
C THR A 317 -1.96 -3.35 8.06
N ALA A 318 -0.79 -3.53 7.47
CA ALA A 318 -0.20 -4.84 7.21
C ALA A 318 0.01 -5.64 8.51
N ILE A 319 0.67 -5.03 9.51
CA ILE A 319 0.93 -5.67 10.81
C ILE A 319 -0.39 -6.03 11.49
N MET A 320 -1.36 -5.10 11.52
CA MET A 320 -2.66 -5.35 12.13
C MET A 320 -3.37 -6.53 11.46
N ASN A 321 -3.42 -6.57 10.13
CA ASN A 321 -4.07 -7.66 9.38
C ASN A 321 -3.38 -9.00 9.57
N ILE A 322 -2.04 -9.04 9.54
CA ILE A 322 -1.26 -10.27 9.76
C ILE A 322 -1.49 -10.77 11.19
N CYS A 323 -1.42 -9.90 12.20
CA CYS A 323 -1.62 -10.27 13.60
C CYS A 323 -3.05 -10.79 13.86
N VAL A 324 -4.08 -10.12 13.32
CA VAL A 324 -5.46 -10.57 13.43
C VAL A 324 -5.66 -11.93 12.75
N CYS A 325 -5.09 -12.13 11.56
CA CYS A 325 -5.18 -13.39 10.83
C CYS A 325 -4.49 -14.54 11.58
N LEU A 326 -3.24 -14.33 12.03
CA LEU A 326 -2.50 -15.31 12.82
C LEU A 326 -3.20 -15.63 14.15
N GLY A 327 -3.76 -14.62 14.83
CA GLY A 327 -4.54 -14.79 16.04
C GLY A 327 -5.81 -15.63 15.82
N ALA A 328 -6.54 -15.37 14.73
CA ALA A 328 -7.73 -16.16 14.36
C ALA A 328 -7.37 -17.62 14.06
N VAL A 329 -6.31 -17.85 13.30
CA VAL A 329 -5.79 -19.20 13.02
C VAL A 329 -5.40 -19.92 14.31
N PHE A 330 -4.70 -19.23 15.23
CA PHE A 330 -4.32 -19.81 16.52
C PHE A 330 -5.54 -20.24 17.33
N VAL A 331 -6.58 -19.40 17.43
CA VAL A 331 -7.82 -19.73 18.15
C VAL A 331 -8.50 -20.96 17.54
N VAL A 332 -8.64 -21.01 16.21
CA VAL A 332 -9.27 -22.15 15.53
C VAL A 332 -8.46 -23.42 15.71
N CYS A 333 -7.13 -23.36 15.51
CA CYS A 333 -6.24 -24.50 15.73
C CYS A 333 -6.28 -24.99 17.19
N PHE A 334 -6.37 -24.07 18.15
CA PHE A 334 -6.47 -24.41 19.57
C PHE A 334 -7.75 -25.16 19.89
N VAL A 335 -8.89 -24.70 19.38
CA VAL A 335 -10.18 -25.37 19.55
C VAL A 335 -10.18 -26.75 18.89
N VAL A 336 -9.68 -26.85 17.66
CA VAL A 336 -9.70 -28.12 16.89
C VAL A 336 -8.72 -29.14 17.47
N THR A 337 -7.50 -28.74 17.83
CA THR A 337 -6.47 -29.67 18.34
C THR A 337 -6.54 -29.88 19.85
N SER A 338 -7.28 -29.03 20.59
CA SER A 338 -7.37 -29.04 22.06
C SER A 338 -6.01 -29.02 22.77
N SER A 339 -4.96 -28.52 22.11
CA SER A 339 -3.58 -28.50 22.60
C SER A 339 -2.93 -27.15 22.34
N LEU A 340 -2.55 -26.47 23.42
CA LEU A 340 -1.90 -25.16 23.38
C LEU A 340 -0.54 -25.24 22.69
N TRP A 341 0.24 -26.29 22.97
CA TRP A 341 1.58 -26.48 22.40
C TRP A 341 1.55 -26.74 20.91
N ALA A 342 0.64 -27.58 20.43
CA ALA A 342 0.51 -27.86 19.00
C ALA A 342 0.11 -26.60 18.22
N SER A 343 -0.84 -25.85 18.78
CA SER A 343 -1.32 -24.59 18.18
C SER A 343 -0.27 -23.49 18.19
N ALA A 344 0.54 -23.40 19.26
CA ALA A 344 1.65 -22.47 19.35
C ALA A 344 2.78 -22.81 18.34
N ILE A 345 3.10 -24.10 18.16
CA ILE A 345 4.09 -24.52 17.15
C ILE A 345 3.62 -24.14 15.74
N ILE A 346 2.36 -24.40 15.40
CA ILE A 346 1.78 -23.98 14.11
C ILE A 346 1.88 -22.46 13.94
N LEU A 347 1.49 -21.69 14.95
CA LEU A 347 1.57 -20.21 14.93
C LEU A 347 3.00 -19.71 14.67
N ILE A 348 4.00 -20.28 15.35
CA ILE A 348 5.41 -19.92 15.16
C ILE A 348 5.86 -20.23 13.73
N VAL A 349 5.52 -21.42 13.21
CA VAL A 349 5.87 -21.80 11.84
C VAL A 349 5.23 -20.87 10.82
N LEU A 350 3.95 -20.53 10.98
CA LEU A 350 3.27 -19.56 10.12
C LEU A 350 3.90 -18.17 10.17
N ALA A 351 4.28 -17.70 11.37
CA ALA A 351 4.96 -16.42 11.51
C ALA A 351 6.30 -16.40 10.77
N MET A 352 7.09 -17.48 10.84
CA MET A 352 8.33 -17.58 10.07
C MET A 352 8.10 -17.63 8.56
N ILE A 353 7.07 -18.34 8.07
CA ILE A 353 6.72 -18.34 6.65
C ILE A 353 6.40 -16.92 6.16
N VAL A 354 5.65 -16.14 6.94
CA VAL A 354 5.32 -14.74 6.59
C VAL A 354 6.58 -13.86 6.61
N LEU A 355 7.49 -14.04 7.57
CA LEU A 355 8.77 -13.32 7.60
C LEU A 355 9.66 -13.66 6.39
N ASP A 356 9.79 -14.94 6.05
CA ASP A 356 10.56 -15.38 4.88
C ASP A 356 9.94 -14.86 3.58
N LEU A 357 8.61 -14.82 3.48
CA LEU A 357 7.90 -14.22 2.35
C LEU A 357 8.18 -12.72 2.23
N MET A 358 8.14 -11.98 3.34
CA MET A 358 8.51 -10.56 3.36
C MET A 358 9.99 -10.37 2.96
N GLY A 359 10.88 -11.29 3.35
CA GLY A 359 12.27 -11.33 2.91
C GLY A 359 12.43 -11.53 1.41
N VAL A 360 11.73 -12.52 0.85
CA VAL A 360 11.73 -12.75 -0.60
C VAL A 360 11.14 -11.56 -1.36
N MET A 361 10.10 -10.92 -0.82
CA MET A 361 9.57 -9.67 -1.40
C MET A 361 10.63 -8.59 -1.45
N ALA A 362 11.43 -8.41 -0.40
CA ALA A 362 12.53 -7.44 -0.40
C ALA A 362 13.61 -7.78 -1.45
N VAL A 363 14.03 -9.06 -1.53
CA VAL A 363 15.05 -9.51 -2.49
C VAL A 363 14.59 -9.38 -3.94
N LEU A 364 13.31 -9.63 -4.22
CA LEU A 364 12.73 -9.51 -5.55
C LEU A 364 12.29 -8.07 -5.90
N GLY A 365 12.50 -7.11 -4.99
CA GLY A 365 12.09 -5.71 -5.19
C GLY A 365 10.57 -5.50 -5.24
N ILE A 366 9.79 -6.40 -4.63
CA ILE A 366 8.33 -6.32 -4.57
C ILE A 366 7.94 -5.33 -3.48
N GLN A 367 7.38 -4.19 -3.89
CA GLN A 367 6.97 -3.13 -2.97
C GLN A 367 5.75 -3.53 -2.12
N LEU A 368 5.73 -3.11 -0.87
CA LEU A 368 4.58 -3.29 0.02
C LEU A 368 3.46 -2.31 -0.37
N ASN A 369 2.36 -2.84 -0.90
CA ASN A 369 1.15 -2.12 -1.30
C ASN A 369 -0.12 -2.92 -0.88
N ALA A 370 -1.30 -2.41 -1.22
CA ALA A 370 -2.56 -3.08 -0.89
C ALA A 370 -2.66 -4.51 -1.46
N ILE A 371 -2.17 -4.74 -2.68
CA ILE A 371 -2.20 -6.05 -3.36
C ILE A 371 -1.29 -7.05 -2.63
N SER A 372 -0.06 -6.64 -2.30
CA SER A 372 0.88 -7.50 -1.58
C SER A 372 0.39 -7.82 -0.17
N ILE A 373 -0.30 -6.89 0.51
CA ILE A 373 -0.93 -7.16 1.81
C ILE A 373 -1.99 -8.25 1.69
N VAL A 374 -2.88 -8.15 0.70
CA VAL A 374 -3.89 -9.20 0.44
C VAL A 374 -3.20 -10.53 0.16
N ASN A 375 -2.13 -10.53 -0.64
CA ASN A 375 -1.38 -11.75 -0.94
C ASN A 375 -0.67 -12.31 0.30
N LEU A 376 -0.13 -11.49 1.21
CA LEU A 376 0.44 -11.94 2.48
C LEU A 376 -0.63 -12.55 3.40
N VAL A 377 -1.82 -11.96 3.49
CA VAL A 377 -2.92 -12.50 4.30
C VAL A 377 -3.42 -13.83 3.69
N MET A 378 -3.58 -13.89 2.37
CA MET A 378 -3.94 -15.13 1.66
C MET A 378 -2.88 -16.22 1.85
N SER A 379 -1.61 -15.82 1.88
CA SER A 379 -0.47 -16.72 2.12
C SER A 379 -0.58 -17.43 3.47
N ILE A 380 -1.04 -16.75 4.53
CA ILE A 380 -1.27 -17.37 5.83
C ILE A 380 -2.31 -18.49 5.72
N GLY A 381 -3.43 -18.24 5.03
CA GLY A 381 -4.49 -19.24 4.82
C GLY A 381 -3.99 -20.49 4.08
N ILE A 382 -3.22 -20.29 3.00
CA ILE A 382 -2.61 -21.38 2.23
C ILE A 382 -1.53 -22.10 3.06
N ALA A 383 -0.74 -21.37 3.85
CA ALA A 383 0.35 -21.91 4.65
C ALA A 383 -0.15 -22.85 5.78
N VAL A 384 -1.34 -22.57 6.34
CA VAL A 384 -1.98 -23.40 7.36
C VAL A 384 -2.17 -24.83 6.88
N GLU A 385 -2.53 -25.04 5.61
CA GLU A 385 -2.75 -26.38 5.06
C GLU A 385 -1.49 -27.25 5.13
N PHE A 386 -0.31 -26.68 4.90
CA PHE A 386 0.96 -27.42 4.98
C PHE A 386 1.28 -27.87 6.42
N CYS A 387 0.82 -27.13 7.42
CA CYS A 387 1.18 -27.37 8.82
C CYS A 387 0.14 -28.23 9.55
N VAL A 388 -1.15 -27.89 9.42
CA VAL A 388 -2.22 -28.45 10.26
C VAL A 388 -2.39 -29.96 10.06
N HIS A 389 -2.28 -30.46 8.82
CA HIS A 389 -2.43 -31.89 8.53
C HIS A 389 -1.31 -32.74 9.15
N ILE A 390 -0.07 -32.25 9.09
CA ILE A 390 1.10 -32.93 9.67
C ILE A 390 1.02 -32.91 11.19
N THR A 391 0.74 -31.75 11.79
CA THR A 391 0.61 -31.62 13.25
C THR A 391 -0.54 -32.47 13.77
N HIS A 392 -1.70 -32.49 13.12
CA HIS A 392 -2.83 -33.32 13.52
C HIS A 392 -2.50 -34.83 13.46
N ALA A 393 -1.86 -35.29 12.37
CA ALA A 393 -1.42 -36.68 12.26
C ALA A 393 -0.37 -37.05 13.31
N PHE A 394 0.53 -36.13 13.66
CA PHE A 394 1.47 -36.32 14.77
C PHE A 394 0.74 -36.44 16.11
N MET A 395 -0.29 -35.63 16.35
CA MET A 395 -1.08 -35.64 17.59
C MET A 395 -1.86 -36.94 17.80
N ILE A 396 -2.36 -37.56 16.74
CA ILE A 396 -3.08 -38.85 16.79
C ILE A 396 -2.12 -40.05 16.79
N GLY A 397 -0.89 -39.88 16.27
CA GLY A 397 0.11 -40.95 16.22
C GLY A 397 0.43 -41.54 17.59
N ILE A 398 0.68 -42.85 17.62
CA ILE A 398 0.97 -43.61 18.85
C ILE A 398 2.45 -43.96 18.88
N GLY A 399 3.12 -43.70 20.01
CA GLY A 399 4.54 -44.02 20.22
C GLY A 399 5.33 -42.85 20.78
N ASP A 400 6.66 -42.98 20.75
CA ASP A 400 7.59 -41.90 21.03
C ASP A 400 7.59 -40.83 19.92
N ARG A 401 8.15 -39.65 20.21
CA ARG A 401 8.08 -38.49 19.29
C ARG A 401 8.62 -38.81 17.90
N GLU A 402 9.72 -39.54 17.81
CA GLU A 402 10.34 -39.87 16.51
C GLU A 402 9.45 -40.79 15.68
N ASN A 403 8.87 -41.83 16.28
CA ASN A 403 7.94 -42.71 15.59
C ASN A 403 6.65 -42.00 15.18
N ARG A 404 6.13 -41.10 16.03
CA ARG A 404 4.94 -40.29 15.73
C ARG A 404 5.19 -39.35 14.54
N VAL A 405 6.34 -38.69 14.47
CA VAL A 405 6.71 -37.84 13.33
C VAL A 405 6.84 -38.67 12.05
N ARG A 406 7.52 -39.83 12.11
CA ARG A 406 7.65 -40.73 10.95
C ARG A 406 6.29 -41.23 10.46
N GLN A 407 5.39 -41.59 11.37
CA GLN A 407 4.03 -42.00 11.04
C GLN A 407 3.23 -40.85 10.40
N ALA A 408 3.31 -39.64 10.94
CA ALA A 408 2.65 -38.46 10.39
C ALA A 408 3.14 -38.14 8.97
N LEU A 409 4.45 -38.20 8.74
CA LEU A 409 5.06 -37.94 7.44
C LEU A 409 4.73 -39.04 6.40
N SER A 410 4.68 -40.30 6.83
CA SER A 410 4.32 -41.43 5.96
C SER A 410 2.84 -41.44 5.57
N THR A 411 1.94 -40.98 6.44
CA THR A 411 0.49 -41.04 6.21
C THR A 411 -0.06 -39.78 5.55
N MET A 412 0.37 -38.61 6.01
CA MET A 412 -0.13 -37.33 5.51
C MET A 412 0.87 -36.61 4.60
N GLY A 413 2.18 -36.82 4.74
CA GLY A 413 3.20 -36.10 3.96
C GLY A 413 3.07 -36.30 2.44
N ALA A 414 2.73 -37.50 1.99
CA ALA A 414 2.49 -37.78 0.57
C ALA A 414 1.24 -37.05 0.03
N SER A 415 0.16 -36.99 0.82
CA SER A 415 -1.07 -36.28 0.48
C SER A 415 -0.87 -34.77 0.46
N VAL A 416 -0.11 -34.22 1.42
CA VAL A 416 0.26 -32.80 1.45
C VAL A 416 1.14 -32.43 0.26
N PHE A 417 2.15 -33.23 -0.06
CA PHE A 417 3.04 -32.97 -1.20
C PHE A 417 2.30 -33.04 -2.55
N SER A 418 1.56 -34.12 -2.79
CA SER A 418 0.88 -34.32 -4.09
C SER A 418 -0.39 -33.48 -4.23
N GLY A 419 -1.18 -33.38 -3.17
CA GLY A 419 -2.49 -32.71 -3.16
C GLY A 419 -2.41 -31.21 -2.96
N ILE A 420 -1.39 -30.70 -2.25
CA ILE A 420 -1.25 -29.25 -1.98
C ILE A 420 -0.05 -28.67 -2.74
N THR A 421 1.16 -29.23 -2.59
CA THR A 421 2.36 -28.62 -3.22
C THR A 421 2.29 -28.70 -4.74
N LEU A 422 2.08 -29.88 -5.31
CA LEU A 422 2.13 -30.07 -6.77
C LEU A 422 0.96 -29.38 -7.49
N THR A 423 -0.25 -29.46 -6.95
CA THR A 423 -1.45 -28.82 -7.52
C THR A 423 -1.30 -27.30 -7.55
N LYS A 424 -0.87 -26.69 -6.44
CA LYS A 424 -0.61 -25.24 -6.37
C LYS A 424 0.54 -24.83 -7.26
N LEU A 425 1.61 -25.62 -7.33
CA LEU A 425 2.74 -25.35 -8.22
C LEU A 425 2.29 -25.29 -9.69
N VAL A 426 1.50 -26.27 -10.16
CA VAL A 426 0.96 -26.28 -11.52
C VAL A 426 0.08 -25.06 -11.77
N GLY A 427 -0.83 -24.73 -10.85
CA GLY A 427 -1.69 -23.55 -10.97
C GLY A 427 -0.90 -22.22 -11.03
N VAL A 428 0.11 -22.08 -10.18
CA VAL A 428 0.96 -20.87 -10.14
C VAL A 428 1.82 -20.74 -11.39
N ILE A 429 2.37 -21.84 -11.93
CA ILE A 429 3.19 -21.80 -13.16
C ILE A 429 2.40 -21.20 -14.33
N VAL A 430 1.09 -21.45 -14.44
CA VAL A 430 0.25 -20.86 -15.48
C VAL A 430 0.25 -19.32 -15.42
N LEU A 431 0.34 -18.73 -14.22
CA LEU A 431 0.37 -17.28 -14.03
C LEU A 431 1.63 -16.62 -14.61
N ARG A 432 2.73 -17.37 -14.82
CA ARG A 432 3.95 -16.84 -15.45
C ARG A 432 3.72 -16.35 -16.87
N PHE A 433 2.73 -16.92 -17.56
CA PHE A 433 2.38 -16.58 -18.95
C PHE A 433 1.34 -15.46 -19.04
N ALA A 434 0.94 -14.86 -17.92
CA ALA A 434 0.08 -13.68 -17.91
C ALA A 434 0.79 -12.49 -18.59
N LYS A 435 0.04 -11.72 -19.37
CA LYS A 435 0.56 -10.53 -20.07
C LYS A 435 0.75 -9.32 -19.15
N SER A 436 0.09 -9.31 -17.99
CA SER A 436 0.10 -8.18 -17.06
C SER A 436 1.23 -8.33 -16.05
N GLU A 437 2.06 -7.29 -15.92
CA GLU A 437 3.16 -7.23 -14.96
C GLU A 437 2.68 -7.37 -13.52
N VAL A 438 1.49 -6.85 -13.19
CA VAL A 438 0.91 -7.00 -11.85
C VAL A 438 0.72 -8.48 -11.50
N PHE A 439 0.21 -9.28 -12.44
CA PHE A 439 0.05 -10.72 -12.23
C PHE A 439 1.39 -11.45 -12.15
N VAL A 440 2.37 -11.08 -12.97
CA VAL A 440 3.68 -11.74 -12.96
C VAL A 440 4.48 -11.42 -11.69
N VAL A 441 4.52 -10.15 -11.28
CA VAL A 441 5.30 -9.70 -10.11
C VAL A 441 4.57 -9.99 -8.80
N TYR A 442 3.33 -9.54 -8.64
CA TYR A 442 2.66 -9.62 -7.34
C TYR A 442 1.97 -10.97 -7.09
N TYR A 443 1.59 -11.72 -8.11
CA TYR A 443 0.90 -13.02 -7.91
C TYR A 443 1.82 -14.19 -8.21
N PHE A 444 2.41 -14.28 -9.41
CA PHE A 444 3.27 -15.41 -9.75
C PHE A 444 4.51 -15.52 -8.85
N GLN A 445 5.31 -14.45 -8.70
CA GLN A 445 6.52 -14.53 -7.87
C GLN A 445 6.19 -14.77 -6.39
N MET A 446 5.21 -14.04 -5.84
CA MET A 446 4.80 -14.21 -4.44
C MET A 446 4.22 -15.60 -4.16
N TYR A 447 3.33 -16.13 -5.01
CA TYR A 447 2.76 -17.46 -4.79
C TYR A 447 3.75 -18.58 -5.08
N LEU A 448 4.69 -18.40 -6.02
CA LEU A 448 5.77 -19.36 -6.21
C LEU A 448 6.64 -19.43 -4.95
N ALA A 449 7.02 -18.28 -4.40
CA ALA A 449 7.75 -18.20 -3.13
C ALA A 449 6.98 -18.87 -1.99
N LEU A 450 5.67 -18.60 -1.87
CA LEU A 450 4.80 -19.23 -0.86
C LEU A 450 4.75 -20.75 -0.98
N VAL A 451 4.59 -21.30 -2.19
CA VAL A 451 4.51 -22.75 -2.38
C VAL A 451 5.83 -23.42 -1.99
N LEU A 452 6.96 -22.82 -2.34
CA LEU A 452 8.28 -23.34 -2.00
C LEU A 452 8.57 -23.21 -0.50
N ILE A 453 8.39 -22.02 0.09
CA ILE A 453 8.59 -21.77 1.52
C ILE A 453 7.64 -22.62 2.36
N GLY A 454 6.36 -22.70 1.98
CA GLY A 454 5.35 -23.51 2.66
C GLY A 454 5.68 -25.01 2.61
N PHE A 455 6.16 -25.52 1.48
CA PHE A 455 6.67 -26.89 1.37
C PHE A 455 7.87 -27.13 2.32
N LEU A 456 8.85 -26.23 2.30
CA LEU A 456 10.05 -26.33 3.13
C LEU A 456 9.71 -26.28 4.63
N HIS A 457 8.85 -25.34 5.04
CA HIS A 457 8.45 -25.22 6.44
C HIS A 457 7.54 -26.38 6.89
N GLY A 458 6.57 -26.78 6.07
CA GLY A 458 5.59 -27.80 6.44
C GLY A 458 6.11 -29.24 6.43
N LEU A 459 7.01 -29.59 5.48
CA LEU A 459 7.49 -30.97 5.29
C LEU A 459 8.95 -31.19 5.69
N ILE A 460 9.70 -30.15 6.07
CA ILE A 460 11.09 -30.26 6.54
C ILE A 460 11.22 -29.68 7.94
N PHE A 461 10.90 -28.39 8.12
CA PHE A 461 11.12 -27.72 9.40
C PHE A 461 10.16 -28.21 10.49
N LEU A 462 8.86 -28.24 10.21
CA LEU A 462 7.81 -28.62 11.17
C LEU A 462 8.01 -30.04 11.74
N PRO A 463 8.29 -31.09 10.94
CA PRO A 463 8.62 -32.42 11.46
C PRO A 463 9.84 -32.47 12.38
N VAL A 464 10.79 -31.55 12.23
CA VAL A 464 11.99 -31.47 13.08
C VAL A 464 11.68 -30.81 14.43
N VAL A 465 10.77 -29.86 14.45
CA VAL A 465 10.32 -29.14 15.65
C VAL A 465 9.35 -29.95 16.50
N LEU A 466 8.48 -30.75 15.87
CA LEU A 466 7.59 -31.72 16.53
C LEU A 466 8.38 -32.87 17.18
#